data_AF-A0A920H7P4-F1
#
_entry.id   AF-A0A920H7P4-F1
#
_cell.length_a   1.000
_cell.length_b   1.000
_cell.length_c   1.000
_cell.angle_alpha   90.00
_cell.angle_beta   90.00
_cell.angle_gamma   90.00
#
_symmetry.space_group_name_H-M   'P 1'
#
loop_
_entity.id
_entity.type
_entity.pdbx_description
1 polymer ?
#
loop_
_entity_poly.entity_id
_entity_poly.type
_entity_poly.pdbx_seq_one_letter_code
_entity_poly.pdbx_strand_id
1 'polypeptide(L)' 'MFYDYADGGSWSESTYRANEDDLQAIKFRQRVAIDVNRRDTGMEMLGKKVTMPVALARQG' A
#
# COMPACT_ATOMS: atom_id res chain seq x y z
N MET A 1 -9.04 14.04 19.55
CA MET A 1 -7.84 14.92 19.55
C MET A 1 -6.64 14.26 18.89
N PHE A 2 -6.11 13.12 19.36
CA PHE A 2 -4.98 12.45 18.68
C PHE A 2 -5.39 11.64 17.45
N TYR A 3 -6.57 11.00 17.49
CA TYR A 3 -7.12 10.23 16.38
C TYR A 3 -7.42 11.11 15.16
N ASP A 4 -8.09 12.24 15.38
CA ASP A 4 -8.46 13.18 14.30
C ASP A 4 -7.23 13.84 13.63
N TYR A 5 -6.10 13.91 14.34
CA TYR A 5 -4.83 14.39 13.77
C TYR A 5 -4.15 13.33 12.90
N ALA A 6 -4.30 12.06 13.24
CA ALA A 6 -3.68 10.96 12.51
C ALA A 6 -4.53 10.48 11.31
N ASP A 7 -5.86 10.60 11.39
CA ASP A 7 -6.80 10.09 10.38
C ASP A 7 -7.49 11.21 9.56
N GLY A 8 -7.14 12.47 9.81
CA GLY A 8 -7.74 13.62 9.14
C GLY A 8 -7.12 13.92 7.77
N GLY A 9 -7.97 14.12 6.77
CA GLY A 9 -7.57 14.66 5.46
C GLY A 9 -7.73 16.18 5.37
N SER A 10 -7.22 16.79 4.30
CA SER A 10 -7.43 18.23 4.04
C SER A 10 -8.89 18.56 3.72
N TRP A 11 -9.48 19.55 4.40
CA TRP A 11 -10.81 20.11 4.10
C TRP A 11 -11.92 19.06 4.04
N SER A 12 -12.43 18.74 2.84
CA SER A 12 -13.49 17.75 2.63
C SER A 12 -12.97 16.32 2.56
N GLU A 13 -11.66 16.11 2.68
CA GLU A 13 -10.96 14.84 2.61
C GLU A 13 -11.11 14.12 1.27
N SER A 14 -11.48 14.85 0.22
CA SER A 14 -11.75 14.29 -1.11
C SER A 14 -10.54 13.56 -1.68
N THR A 15 -9.33 14.08 -1.48
CA THR A 15 -8.09 13.44 -1.96
C THR A 15 -7.71 12.20 -1.15
N TYR A 16 -8.01 12.18 0.15
CA TYR A 16 -7.79 10.99 0.97
C TYR A 16 -8.67 9.84 0.48
N ARG A 17 -9.97 10.11 0.28
CA ARG A 17 -10.92 9.10 -0.24
C ARG A 17 -10.56 8.68 -1.66
N ALA A 18 -10.15 9.61 -2.52
CA ALA A 18 -9.70 9.29 -3.88
C ALA A 18 -8.52 8.31 -3.91
N ASN A 19 -7.53 8.48 -3.01
CA ASN A 19 -6.39 7.55 -2.93
C ASN A 19 -6.84 6.10 -2.63
N GLU A 20 -7.86 5.93 -1.79
CA GLU A 20 -8.42 4.61 -1.47
C GLU A 20 -9.25 4.07 -2.65
N ASP A 21 -10.16 4.89 -3.18
CA ASP A 21 -11.07 4.51 -4.28
C ASP A 21 -10.29 4.09 -5.54
N ASP A 22 -9.18 4.76 -5.84
CA ASP A 22 -8.31 4.44 -6.98
C ASP A 22 -7.73 3.02 -6.87
N LEU A 23 -7.32 2.59 -5.67
CA LEU A 23 -6.84 1.22 -5.45
C LEU A 23 -7.98 0.21 -5.56
N GLN A 24 -9.18 0.54 -5.06
CA GLN A 24 -10.35 -0.33 -5.17
C GLN A 24 -10.80 -0.54 -6.62
N ALA A 25 -10.57 0.44 -7.50
CA ALA A 25 -10.89 0.34 -8.93
C ALA A 25 -10.05 -0.72 -9.65
N ILE A 26 -8.82 -1.00 -9.19
CA ILE A 26 -7.93 -2.00 -9.79
C ILE A 26 -8.38 -3.42 -9.42
N LYS A 27 -8.72 -4.23 -10.42
CA LYS A 27 -9.20 -5.62 -10.22
C LYS A 27 -8.11 -6.64 -10.52
N PHE A 28 -8.05 -7.70 -9.71
CA PHE A 28 -7.15 -8.83 -9.97
C PHE A 28 -7.70 -9.72 -11.09
N ARG A 29 -6.82 -10.08 -12.04
CA ARG A 29 -7.07 -11.20 -12.94
C ARG A 29 -6.59 -12.48 -12.28
N GLN A 30 -7.52 -13.24 -11.71
CA GLN A 30 -7.20 -14.49 -11.03
C GLN A 30 -6.51 -15.48 -11.99
N ARG A 31 -5.39 -16.06 -11.54
CA ARG A 31 -4.69 -17.14 -12.22
C ARG A 31 -4.84 -18.40 -11.36
N VAL A 32 -5.45 -19.44 -11.93
CA VAL A 32 -5.72 -20.71 -11.24
C VAL A 32 -4.70 -21.78 -11.65
N ALA A 33 -4.64 -22.87 -10.88
CA ALA A 33 -3.75 -24.02 -11.12
C ALA A 33 -2.24 -23.66 -11.15
N ILE A 34 -1.83 -22.67 -10.36
CA ILE A 34 -0.42 -22.31 -10.14
C ILE A 34 -0.04 -22.72 -8.72
N ASP A 35 1.08 -23.44 -8.57
CA ASP A 35 1.64 -23.74 -7.24
C ASP A 35 2.19 -22.46 -6.62
N VAL A 36 1.74 -22.17 -5.40
CA VAL A 36 2.07 -20.97 -4.63
C VAL A 36 2.71 -21.32 -3.28
N ASN A 37 3.24 -22.53 -3.11
CA ASN A 37 3.87 -23.00 -1.88
C ASN A 37 5.15 -22.22 -1.53
N ARG A 38 5.92 -21.79 -2.54
CA ARG A 38 7.10 -20.92 -2.36
C ARG A 38 6.80 -19.52 -2.85
N ARG A 39 6.82 -18.55 -1.95
CA ARG A 39 6.61 -17.12 -2.24
C ARG A 39 7.79 -16.35 -1.68
N ASP A 40 8.30 -15.42 -2.47
CA ASP A 40 9.31 -14.47 -2.07
C ASP A 40 8.82 -13.07 -2.44
N THR A 41 8.82 -12.17 -1.46
CA THR A 41 8.47 -10.75 -1.63
C THR A 41 9.71 -9.85 -1.57
N GLY A 42 10.90 -10.43 -1.45
CA GLY A 42 12.15 -9.71 -1.43
C GLY A 42 12.40 -8.98 -2.75
N MET A 43 12.96 -7.77 -2.64
CA MET A 43 13.36 -6.99 -3.81
C MET A 43 14.54 -6.08 -3.50
N GLU A 44 15.05 -5.38 -4.51
CA GLU A 44 16.07 -4.35 -4.35
C GLU A 44 15.44 -2.96 -4.45
N MET A 45 15.35 -2.24 -3.33
CA MET A 45 14.88 -0.85 -3.28
C MET A 45 16.07 0.09 -3.16
N LEU A 46 16.26 0.96 -4.15
CA LEU A 46 17.32 1.98 -4.16
C LEU A 46 18.73 1.39 -3.89
N GLY A 47 19.05 0.25 -4.51
CA GLY A 47 20.34 -0.41 -4.34
C GLY A 47 20.46 -1.32 -3.12
N LYS A 48 19.40 -1.46 -2.31
CA LYS A 48 19.41 -2.24 -1.07
C LYS A 48 18.41 -3.40 -1.13
N LYS A 49 18.86 -4.59 -0.74
CA LYS A 49 17.97 -5.74 -0.54
C LYS A 49 17.02 -5.47 0.62
N VAL A 50 15.72 -5.59 0.35
CA VAL A 50 14.63 -5.53 1.32
C VAL A 50 13.85 -6.84 1.28
N THR A 51 13.20 -7.21 2.39
CA THR A 51 12.42 -8.45 2.52
C THR A 51 10.99 -8.32 1.98
N MET A 52 10.52 -7.09 1.78
CA MET A 52 9.17 -6.75 1.30
C MET A 52 9.21 -5.39 0.60
N PRO A 53 8.39 -5.14 -0.45
CA PRO A 53 8.40 -3.89 -1.22
C PRO A 53 7.63 -2.75 -0.53
N VAL A 54 7.91 -2.48 0.75
CA VAL A 54 7.29 -1.39 1.52
C VAL A 54 8.31 -0.68 2.40
N ALA A 55 8.01 0.56 2.75
CA ALA A 55 8.85 1.37 3.63
C ALA A 55 7.98 2.17 4.62
N LEU A 56 8.57 2.56 5.74
CA LEU A 56 7.94 3.49 6.66
C LEU A 56 8.00 4.89 6.06
N ALA A 57 6.84 5.49 5.83
CA ALA A 57 6.74 6.92 5.56
C ALA A 57 7.19 7.70 6.81
N ARG A 58 7.76 8.89 6.61
CA ARG A 58 8.09 9.79 7.71
C ARG A 58 6.80 10.39 8.28
N GLN A 59 6.52 10.16 9.55
CA GLN A 59 5.51 10.92 10.30
C GLN A 59 6.17 12.08 11.08
N GLY A 60 5.37 13.11 11.39
CA GLY A 60 5.76 14.23 12.24
C GLY A 60 5.57 13.94 13.73
#